data_AF-A0A0G0V516-F1
#
_entry.id   AF-A0A0G0V516-F1
#
_cell.length_a   1.000
_cell.length_b   1.000
_cell.length_c   1.000
_cell.angle_alpha   90.00
_cell.angle_beta   90.00
_cell.angle_gamma   90.00
#
_symmetry.space_group_name_H-M   'P 1'
#
loop_
_entity.id
_entity.type
_entity.pdbx_description
1 polymer ?
#
loop_
_entity_poly.entity_id
_entity_poly.type
_entity_poly.pdbx_seq_one_letter_code
_entity_poly.pdbx_strand_id
1 'polypeptide(L)'
;SLADTPLLKGFYFNWDAYSFSRKNSNSLMPLWLNHLQNYDIRLIGELLFLFSTIGLISVLVSNNRRLLPLTPFFIIPFILLSNRMPFFSFIFDLLLKIPILEEVFRFIFTKFSILLTFGYSLFFTVFIFLLFSTFEKLIKPFTILIIVCLIVYCYPFFYGNLISPVVKINIPDSYFQLNKYLNSKDHTRILSLPLHHPEGWLYYNWGYQGSGFLWFGFPQSLLDRDSDRWAYQNEEAYREFKTALYSNNSQGFLNTLKKYRIGYILWDLSVIPPSPKNRDQITYQTETSRLLDKLNTSGYIKESQIFGDLRLFQVDLPSSLVEQRQIGNFVGPSYRWHYSDAQNNIDYLTTNSGSDSSFPFRSILTSQNKVDLAILNKLVDIGQSTTVFSTPTIFTALNNTQGTLIPLESLPHTSGYIVGIKSKYLSGIPLRLCFKNLITNLCAVEEETTKSTDSHWDYFLVPPADSFFGYNLELNLISYGYQLSQSQVDQISLLPIDYYSLSQISTTPFSPRESPSSPITYKPLFPNNSLIKVSLSSTPSDSYLILNQSFSKNWLAFSFSNNKIFFLKKHFLFNNWANVWNIEGLNHQTIYVLFWPQLLEFIGFFLLAFSLIFIIISPPHVNRFKNRYPLL
;
A
#
# COMPACT_ATOMS: atom_id res chain seq x y z
N SER A 1 -14.25 -20.18 10.95
CA SER A 1 -15.49 -20.80 11.48
C SER A 1 -15.13 -22.16 12.06
N LEU A 2 -16.01 -22.84 12.81
CA LEU A 2 -15.71 -24.20 13.28
C LEU A 2 -15.58 -25.22 12.13
N ALA A 3 -16.18 -24.94 10.97
CA ALA A 3 -16.02 -25.78 9.78
C ALA A 3 -14.67 -25.58 9.08
N ASP A 4 -14.09 -24.37 9.16
CA ASP A 4 -12.88 -24.01 8.41
C ASP A 4 -11.60 -24.11 9.23
N THR A 5 -11.64 -23.73 10.52
CA THR A 5 -10.43 -23.68 11.37
C THR A 5 -9.76 -25.05 11.55
N PRO A 6 -10.50 -26.14 11.85
CA PRO A 6 -9.93 -27.50 11.94
C PRO A 6 -9.19 -27.94 10.67
N LEU A 7 -9.66 -27.49 9.51
CA LEU A 7 -9.09 -27.83 8.21
C LEU A 7 -7.99 -26.86 7.76
N LEU A 8 -7.65 -25.86 8.59
CA LEU A 8 -6.77 -24.74 8.24
C LEU A 8 -7.20 -24.03 6.95
N LYS A 9 -8.52 -23.98 6.69
CA LYS A 9 -9.07 -23.37 5.48
C LYS A 9 -9.10 -21.85 5.63
N GLY A 10 -8.16 -21.19 4.96
CA GLY A 10 -8.02 -19.74 4.98
C GLY A 10 -8.87 -18.99 3.96
N PHE A 11 -8.65 -17.69 3.88
CA PHE A 11 -9.36 -16.80 2.96
C PHE A 11 -9.05 -17.09 1.48
N TYR A 12 -7.92 -17.73 1.15
CA TYR A 12 -7.54 -18.11 -0.23
C TYR A 12 -8.58 -19.01 -0.92
N PHE A 13 -9.32 -19.81 -0.13
CA PHE A 13 -10.37 -20.68 -0.64
C PHE A 13 -11.67 -19.90 -0.97
N ASN A 14 -11.79 -18.67 -0.48
CA ASN A 14 -12.93 -17.79 -0.75
C ASN A 14 -12.52 -16.59 -1.62
N TRP A 15 -11.29 -16.58 -2.15
CA TRP A 15 -10.79 -15.53 -3.02
C TRP A 15 -11.10 -15.88 -4.48
N ASP A 16 -11.57 -14.90 -5.24
CA ASP A 16 -11.75 -15.02 -6.69
C ASP A 16 -10.64 -14.30 -7.46
N ALA A 17 -10.12 -14.96 -8.49
CA ALA A 17 -9.19 -14.41 -9.47
C ALA A 17 -9.93 -14.05 -10.76
N TYR A 18 -9.47 -13.01 -11.45
CA TYR A 18 -9.98 -12.66 -12.77
C TYR A 18 -9.55 -13.71 -13.80
N SER A 19 -10.50 -14.22 -14.58
CA SER A 19 -10.23 -15.10 -15.72
C SER A 19 -10.13 -14.28 -16.99
N PHE A 20 -8.94 -14.25 -17.58
CA PHE A 20 -8.69 -13.55 -18.84
C PHE A 20 -9.43 -14.16 -20.03
N SER A 21 -9.67 -15.48 -20.02
CA SER A 21 -10.38 -16.17 -21.09
C SER A 21 -11.89 -15.95 -21.04
N ARG A 22 -12.48 -16.00 -19.83
CA ARG A 22 -13.93 -15.83 -19.61
C ARG A 22 -14.34 -14.38 -19.34
N LYS A 23 -13.37 -13.50 -19.08
CA LYS A 23 -13.55 -12.08 -18.72
C LYS A 23 -14.46 -11.89 -17.50
N ASN A 24 -14.34 -12.78 -16.51
CA ASN A 24 -15.11 -12.76 -15.27
C ASN A 24 -14.28 -13.29 -14.09
N SER A 25 -14.75 -13.07 -12.87
CA SER A 25 -14.14 -13.64 -11.66
C SER A 25 -14.45 -15.13 -11.53
N ASN A 26 -13.46 -15.93 -11.15
CA ASN A 26 -13.62 -17.34 -10.77
C ASN A 26 -12.77 -17.63 -9.53
N SER A 27 -13.11 -18.67 -8.78
CA SER A 27 -12.31 -19.05 -7.60
C SER A 27 -10.83 -19.23 -7.92
N LEU A 28 -9.97 -18.75 -7.02
CA LEU A 28 -8.51 -18.84 -7.12
C LEU A 28 -7.99 -20.29 -7.07
N MET A 29 -8.67 -21.16 -6.33
CA MET A 29 -8.26 -22.56 -6.08
C MET A 29 -9.44 -23.54 -6.26
N PRO A 30 -10.04 -23.65 -7.46
CA PRO A 30 -11.28 -24.41 -7.67
C PRO A 30 -11.10 -25.92 -7.46
N LEU A 31 -9.94 -26.48 -7.83
CA LEU A 31 -9.64 -27.90 -7.61
C LEU A 31 -9.55 -28.25 -6.12
N TRP A 32 -8.97 -27.36 -5.32
CA TRP A 32 -8.91 -27.52 -3.88
C TRP A 32 -10.28 -27.42 -3.23
N LEU A 33 -11.11 -26.48 -3.67
CA LEU A 33 -12.49 -26.36 -3.20
C LEU A 33 -13.28 -27.64 -3.46
N ASN A 34 -13.24 -28.16 -4.69
CA ASN A 34 -13.93 -29.40 -5.03
C ASN A 34 -13.38 -30.60 -4.25
N HIS A 35 -12.05 -30.66 -4.05
CA HIS A 35 -11.41 -31.73 -3.29
C HIS A 35 -11.81 -31.72 -1.81
N LEU A 36 -11.80 -30.55 -1.16
CA LEU A 36 -12.18 -30.40 0.25
C LEU A 36 -13.71 -30.46 0.49
N GLN A 37 -14.53 -30.31 -0.55
CA GLN A 37 -15.97 -30.54 -0.48
C GLN A 37 -16.33 -32.04 -0.43
N ASN A 38 -15.43 -32.93 -0.87
CA ASN A 38 -15.64 -34.36 -0.73
C ASN A 38 -15.66 -34.76 0.75
N TYR A 39 -16.68 -35.51 1.15
CA TYR A 39 -16.90 -35.90 2.54
C TYR A 39 -15.73 -36.69 3.14
N ASP A 40 -15.16 -37.65 2.40
CA ASP A 40 -14.08 -38.51 2.89
C ASP A 40 -12.79 -37.70 3.08
N ILE A 41 -12.49 -36.78 2.17
CA ILE A 41 -11.33 -35.89 2.25
C ILE A 41 -11.48 -34.96 3.45
N ARG A 42 -12.65 -34.35 3.60
CA ARG A 42 -12.96 -33.49 4.74
C ARG A 42 -12.83 -34.26 6.05
N LEU A 43 -13.32 -35.50 6.11
CA LEU A 43 -13.22 -36.36 7.28
C LEU A 43 -11.76 -36.63 7.66
N ILE A 44 -10.86 -36.85 6.69
CA ILE A 44 -9.42 -37.01 6.98
C ILE A 44 -8.88 -35.77 7.70
N GLY A 45 -9.19 -34.56 7.21
CA GLY A 45 -8.76 -33.31 7.84
C GLY A 45 -9.34 -33.13 9.26
N GLU A 46 -10.63 -33.41 9.43
CA GLU A 46 -11.30 -33.34 10.75
C GLU A 46 -10.71 -34.36 11.74
N LEU A 47 -10.34 -35.56 11.27
CA LEU A 47 -9.66 -36.57 12.08
C LEU A 47 -8.24 -36.14 12.48
N LEU A 48 -7.47 -35.52 11.58
CA LEU A 48 -6.15 -34.96 11.92
C LEU A 48 -6.25 -33.90 13.02
N PHE A 49 -7.25 -33.03 12.94
CA PHE A 49 -7.55 -32.07 14.00
C PHE A 49 -7.94 -32.75 15.31
N LEU A 50 -8.83 -33.75 15.26
CA LEU A 50 -9.26 -34.51 16.43
C LEU A 50 -8.07 -35.18 17.12
N PHE A 51 -7.22 -35.86 16.37
CA PHE A 51 -6.03 -36.54 16.86
C PHE A 51 -5.03 -35.56 17.49
N SER A 52 -4.80 -34.41 16.84
CA SER A 52 -3.99 -33.35 17.42
C SER A 52 -4.58 -32.83 18.75
N THR A 53 -5.90 -32.71 18.82
CA THR A 53 -6.61 -32.29 20.03
C THR A 53 -6.50 -33.33 21.16
N ILE A 54 -6.57 -34.63 20.84
CA ILE A 54 -6.34 -35.71 21.82
C ILE A 54 -4.90 -35.63 22.36
N GLY A 55 -3.91 -35.40 21.49
CA GLY A 55 -2.52 -35.20 21.91
C GLY A 55 -2.35 -34.00 22.84
N LEU A 56 -3.01 -32.87 22.55
CA LEU A 56 -3.04 -31.70 23.41
C LEU A 56 -3.66 -32.04 24.78
N ILE A 57 -4.84 -32.69 24.79
CA ILE A 57 -5.53 -33.09 26.03
C ILE A 57 -4.63 -34.00 26.86
N SER A 58 -3.94 -34.96 26.24
CA SER A 58 -3.00 -35.84 26.94
C SER A 58 -1.87 -35.06 27.61
N VAL A 59 -1.29 -34.05 26.95
CA VAL A 59 -0.26 -33.18 27.57
C VAL A 59 -0.81 -32.40 28.77
N LEU A 60 -2.04 -31.88 28.66
CA LEU A 60 -2.71 -31.14 29.73
C LEU A 60 -3.02 -32.05 30.93
N VAL A 61 -3.57 -33.25 30.69
CA VAL A 61 -3.94 -34.22 31.73
C VAL A 61 -2.69 -34.82 32.40
N SER A 62 -1.66 -35.16 31.63
CA SER A 62 -0.39 -35.69 32.17
C SER A 62 0.48 -34.63 32.85
N ASN A 63 0.12 -33.34 32.72
CA ASN A 63 0.89 -32.21 33.25
C ASN A 63 2.38 -32.25 32.85
N ASN A 64 2.65 -32.60 31.59
CA ASN A 64 4.02 -32.76 31.09
C ASN A 64 4.72 -31.39 31.03
N ARG A 65 5.57 -31.11 32.03
CA ARG A 65 6.25 -29.80 32.20
C ARG A 65 7.09 -29.34 31.00
N ARG A 66 7.47 -30.24 30.09
CA ARG A 66 8.25 -29.91 28.89
C ARG A 66 7.37 -29.46 27.73
N LEU A 67 6.21 -30.08 27.57
CA LEU A 67 5.30 -29.82 26.45
C LEU A 67 4.17 -28.84 26.83
N LEU A 68 3.86 -28.71 28.13
CA LEU A 68 2.86 -27.79 28.64
C LEU A 68 3.12 -26.32 28.19
N PRO A 69 4.36 -25.79 28.21
CA PRO A 69 4.64 -24.44 27.71
C PRO A 69 4.39 -24.25 26.21
N LEU A 70 4.22 -25.34 25.44
CA LEU A 70 3.96 -25.29 23.99
C LEU A 70 2.46 -25.36 23.66
N THR A 71 1.60 -25.65 24.63
CA THR A 71 0.13 -25.67 24.46
C THR A 71 -0.47 -24.34 23.98
N PRO A 72 0.07 -23.15 24.32
CA PRO A 72 -0.42 -21.89 23.79
C PRO A 72 -0.35 -21.78 22.26
N PHE A 73 0.60 -22.46 21.61
CA PHE A 73 0.72 -22.46 20.14
C PHE A 73 -0.41 -23.22 19.42
N PHE A 74 -1.18 -24.04 20.13
CA PHE A 74 -2.41 -24.65 19.61
C PHE A 74 -3.63 -23.85 20.08
N ILE A 75 -3.75 -23.62 21.39
CA ILE A 75 -4.97 -23.07 22.01
C ILE A 75 -5.23 -21.63 21.56
N ILE A 76 -4.24 -20.75 21.66
CA ILE A 76 -4.44 -19.32 21.36
C ILE A 76 -4.77 -19.10 19.88
N PRO A 77 -3.98 -19.63 18.91
CA PRO A 77 -4.32 -19.52 17.50
C PRO A 77 -5.68 -20.14 17.16
N PHE A 78 -6.04 -21.28 17.75
CA PHE A 78 -7.33 -21.92 17.49
C PHE A 78 -8.51 -21.05 17.94
N ILE A 79 -8.44 -20.48 19.15
CA ILE A 79 -9.47 -19.56 19.68
C ILE A 79 -9.61 -18.34 18.76
N LEU A 80 -8.48 -17.72 18.39
CA LEU A 80 -8.46 -16.52 17.57
C LEU A 80 -8.94 -16.78 16.13
N LEU A 81 -8.56 -17.90 15.51
CA LEU A 81 -9.04 -18.26 14.16
C LEU A 81 -10.51 -18.72 14.18
N SER A 82 -10.97 -19.26 15.30
CA SER A 82 -12.37 -19.63 15.54
C SER A 82 -13.19 -18.51 16.20
N ASN A 83 -12.80 -17.25 15.98
CA ASN A 83 -13.39 -16.04 16.56
C ASN A 83 -14.88 -15.80 16.31
N ARG A 84 -15.59 -16.68 15.59
CA ARG A 84 -17.04 -16.61 15.39
C ARG A 84 -17.82 -17.63 16.23
N MET A 85 -17.15 -18.41 17.07
CA MET A 85 -17.82 -19.26 18.06
C MET A 85 -18.38 -18.42 19.22
N PRO A 86 -19.57 -18.71 19.78
CA PRO A 86 -20.23 -17.86 20.78
C PRO A 86 -19.34 -17.43 21.97
N PHE A 87 -18.46 -18.31 22.46
CA PHE A 87 -17.52 -17.98 23.54
C PHE A 87 -16.28 -17.21 23.08
N PHE A 88 -15.79 -17.49 21.86
CA PHE A 88 -14.57 -16.88 21.34
C PHE A 88 -14.83 -15.52 20.69
N SER A 89 -16.03 -15.29 20.16
CA SER A 89 -16.43 -14.01 19.58
C SER A 89 -16.41 -12.90 20.61
N PHE A 90 -16.88 -13.15 21.83
CA PHE A 90 -16.80 -12.16 22.90
C PHE A 90 -15.37 -11.71 23.20
N ILE A 91 -14.43 -12.68 23.33
CA ILE A 91 -13.01 -12.39 23.56
C ILE A 91 -12.44 -11.61 22.38
N PHE A 92 -12.73 -12.06 21.16
CA PHE A 92 -12.22 -11.43 19.96
C PHE A 92 -12.74 -9.99 19.79
N ASP A 93 -14.04 -9.78 19.96
CA ASP A 93 -14.68 -8.46 19.86
C ASP A 93 -14.18 -7.51 20.95
N LEU A 94 -13.85 -8.02 22.16
CA LEU A 94 -13.19 -7.23 23.21
C LEU A 94 -11.78 -6.79 22.79
N LEU A 95 -11.00 -7.67 22.16
CA LEU A 95 -9.66 -7.34 21.66
C LEU A 95 -9.72 -6.29 20.55
N LEU A 96 -10.72 -6.38 19.66
CA LEU A 96 -10.90 -5.41 18.57
C LEU A 96 -11.26 -4.00 19.04
N LYS A 97 -11.72 -3.81 20.30
CA LYS A 97 -11.91 -2.46 20.87
C LYS A 97 -10.59 -1.71 21.07
N ILE A 98 -9.46 -2.41 21.04
CA ILE A 98 -8.13 -1.80 21.13
C ILE A 98 -7.66 -1.51 19.70
N PRO A 99 -7.47 -0.23 19.30
CA PRO A 99 -7.21 0.13 17.90
C PRO A 99 -6.00 -0.58 17.27
N ILE A 100 -4.92 -0.76 18.03
CA ILE A 100 -3.74 -1.46 17.50
C ILE A 100 -4.02 -2.95 17.26
N LEU A 101 -4.88 -3.59 18.06
CA LEU A 101 -5.23 -4.99 17.86
C LEU A 101 -6.24 -5.17 16.72
N GLU A 102 -7.12 -4.20 16.49
CA GLU A 102 -7.97 -4.16 15.30
C GLU A 102 -7.13 -4.25 14.02
N GLU A 103 -6.08 -3.43 13.92
CA GLU A 103 -5.14 -3.45 12.80
C GLU A 103 -4.34 -4.75 12.71
N VAL A 104 -3.82 -5.23 13.84
CA VAL A 104 -3.07 -6.49 13.88
C VAL A 104 -3.96 -7.68 13.47
N PHE A 105 -5.24 -7.69 13.85
CA PHE A 105 -6.15 -8.80 13.55
C PHE A 105 -6.95 -8.65 12.25
N ARG A 106 -6.74 -7.56 11.48
CA ARG A 106 -7.36 -7.36 10.16
C ARG A 106 -7.23 -8.57 9.22
N PHE A 107 -6.03 -9.14 9.14
CA PHE A 107 -5.76 -10.42 8.46
C PHE A 107 -5.23 -11.44 9.46
N ILE A 108 -6.13 -11.97 10.30
CA ILE A 108 -5.74 -12.88 11.38
C ILE A 108 -5.22 -14.23 10.89
N PHE A 109 -5.80 -14.74 9.80
CA PHE A 109 -5.44 -16.06 9.26
C PHE A 109 -3.96 -16.15 8.89
N THR A 110 -3.41 -15.15 8.19
CA THR A 110 -1.99 -15.16 7.77
C THR A 110 -1.01 -15.14 8.94
N LYS A 111 -1.41 -14.59 10.10
CA LYS A 111 -0.55 -14.48 11.28
C LYS A 111 -0.61 -15.70 12.19
N PHE A 112 -1.82 -16.25 12.39
CA PHE A 112 -2.05 -17.31 13.37
C PHE A 112 -2.11 -18.72 12.78
N SER A 113 -2.38 -18.87 11.48
CA SER A 113 -2.43 -20.21 10.85
C SER A 113 -1.11 -20.96 10.94
N ILE A 114 0.03 -20.27 10.80
CA ILE A 114 1.35 -20.90 10.92
C ILE A 114 1.63 -21.38 12.35
N LEU A 115 1.21 -20.62 13.37
CA LEU A 115 1.32 -21.00 14.77
C LEU A 115 0.43 -22.21 15.06
N LEU A 116 -0.81 -22.20 14.56
CA LEU A 116 -1.73 -23.32 14.70
C LEU A 116 -1.19 -24.59 14.01
N THR A 117 -0.61 -24.45 12.82
CA THR A 117 0.01 -25.56 12.06
C THR A 117 1.19 -26.17 12.83
N PHE A 118 2.00 -25.33 13.47
CA PHE A 118 3.05 -25.79 14.38
C PHE A 118 2.47 -26.56 15.58
N GLY A 119 1.42 -26.02 16.22
CA GLY A 119 0.70 -26.71 17.28
C GLY A 119 0.12 -28.07 16.84
N TYR A 120 -0.51 -28.12 15.66
CA TYR A 120 -1.07 -29.36 15.08
C TYR A 120 0.02 -30.39 14.92
N SER A 121 1.13 -30.04 14.28
CA SER A 121 2.25 -30.96 14.03
C SER A 121 2.82 -31.51 15.35
N LEU A 122 2.98 -30.66 16.36
CA LEU A 122 3.49 -31.06 17.67
C LEU A 122 2.55 -32.03 18.39
N PHE A 123 1.28 -31.66 18.56
CA PHE A 123 0.34 -32.46 19.34
C PHE A 123 -0.16 -33.69 18.58
N PHE A 124 -0.20 -33.65 17.25
CA PHE A 124 -0.39 -34.84 16.43
C PHE A 124 0.74 -35.85 16.69
N THR A 125 1.99 -35.40 16.76
CA THR A 125 3.13 -36.26 17.09
C THR A 125 2.98 -36.91 18.47
N VAL A 126 2.51 -36.15 19.47
CA VAL A 126 2.20 -36.70 20.81
C VAL A 126 1.13 -37.79 20.72
N PHE A 127 0.05 -37.55 19.98
CA PHE A 127 -0.99 -38.55 19.78
C PHE A 127 -0.45 -39.83 19.12
N ILE A 128 0.35 -39.70 18.05
CA ILE A 128 0.98 -40.84 17.39
C ILE A 128 1.88 -41.63 18.35
N PHE A 129 2.65 -40.93 19.19
CA PHE A 129 3.46 -41.57 20.22
C PHE A 129 2.60 -42.40 21.19
N LEU A 130 1.48 -41.84 21.68
CA LEU A 130 0.54 -42.55 22.57
C LEU A 130 -0.13 -43.75 21.90
N LEU A 131 -0.51 -43.61 20.64
CA LEU A 131 -1.10 -44.70 19.86
C LEU A 131 -0.12 -45.86 19.71
N PHE A 132 1.13 -45.55 19.36
CA PHE A 132 2.17 -46.54 19.12
C PHE A 132 2.71 -47.18 20.39
N SER A 133 2.75 -46.46 21.51
CA SER A 133 3.08 -47.04 22.82
C SER A 133 2.00 -48.01 23.32
N THR A 134 0.75 -47.83 22.88
CA THR A 134 -0.37 -48.70 23.28
C THR A 134 -0.53 -49.91 22.35
N PHE A 135 -0.28 -49.73 21.05
CA PHE A 135 -0.50 -50.73 20.01
C PHE A 135 0.75 -50.98 19.15
N GLU A 136 1.85 -51.43 19.78
CA GLU A 136 3.16 -51.59 19.13
C GLU A 136 3.11 -52.46 17.85
N LYS A 137 2.29 -53.51 17.84
CA LYS A 137 2.15 -54.42 16.68
C LYS A 137 1.52 -53.74 15.46
N LEU A 138 0.81 -52.62 15.66
CA LEU A 138 0.11 -51.90 14.61
C LEU A 138 0.87 -50.66 14.10
N ILE A 139 2.10 -50.41 14.57
CA ILE A 139 2.92 -49.26 14.15
C ILE A 139 3.04 -49.21 12.62
N LYS A 140 3.54 -50.29 12.00
CA LYS A 140 3.75 -50.35 10.54
C LYS A 140 2.47 -50.08 9.73
N PRO A 141 1.34 -50.79 9.95
CA PRO A 141 0.13 -50.53 9.18
C PRO A 141 -0.45 -49.13 9.44
N PHE A 142 -0.41 -48.62 10.67
CA PHE A 142 -0.89 -47.26 10.95
C PHE A 142 0.00 -46.19 10.33
N THR A 143 1.32 -46.35 10.35
CA THR A 143 2.23 -45.41 9.67
C THR A 143 1.93 -45.34 8.18
N ILE A 144 1.75 -46.49 7.52
CA ILE A 144 1.37 -46.54 6.10
C ILE A 144 0.02 -45.86 5.88
N LEU A 145 -0.98 -46.17 6.71
CA LEU A 145 -2.31 -45.56 6.62
C LEU A 145 -2.24 -44.03 6.76
N ILE A 146 -1.51 -43.51 7.75
CA ILE A 146 -1.35 -42.07 7.96
C ILE A 146 -0.69 -41.41 6.76
N ILE A 147 0.37 -42.00 6.22
CA ILE A 147 1.04 -41.49 5.02
C ILE A 147 0.07 -41.46 3.84
N VAL A 148 -0.68 -42.55 3.61
CA VAL A 148 -1.69 -42.62 2.54
C VAL A 148 -2.78 -41.57 2.75
N CYS A 149 -3.32 -41.42 3.95
CA CYS A 149 -4.32 -40.39 4.27
C CYS A 149 -3.80 -38.98 4.01
N LEU A 150 -2.55 -38.68 4.39
CA LEU A 150 -1.93 -37.37 4.13
C LEU A 150 -1.72 -37.14 2.63
N ILE A 151 -1.29 -38.15 1.87
CA ILE A 151 -1.16 -38.07 0.41
C ILE A 151 -2.53 -37.83 -0.24
N VAL A 152 -3.56 -38.55 0.20
CA VAL A 152 -4.93 -38.41 -0.30
C VAL A 152 -5.52 -37.04 0.05
N TYR A 153 -5.31 -36.54 1.25
CA TYR A 153 -5.77 -35.21 1.68
C TYR A 153 -5.07 -34.07 0.94
N CYS A 154 -3.78 -34.23 0.67
CA CYS A 154 -2.97 -33.23 -0.04
C CYS A 154 -2.88 -33.52 -1.55
N TYR A 155 -3.74 -34.40 -2.09
CA TYR A 155 -3.60 -34.93 -3.44
C TYR A 155 -3.45 -33.86 -4.54
N PRO A 156 -4.15 -32.70 -4.48
CA PRO A 156 -3.97 -31.66 -5.50
C PRO A 156 -2.54 -31.07 -5.57
N PHE A 157 -1.71 -31.20 -4.52
CA PHE A 157 -0.29 -30.80 -4.58
C PHE A 157 0.45 -31.52 -5.70
N PHE A 158 0.20 -32.82 -5.87
CA PHE A 158 0.91 -33.67 -6.83
C PHE A 158 0.49 -33.41 -8.30
N TYR A 159 -0.61 -32.68 -8.53
CA TYR A 159 -1.00 -32.16 -9.84
C TYR A 159 -0.50 -30.73 -10.12
N GLY A 160 0.44 -30.23 -9.30
CA GLY A 160 0.96 -28.87 -9.44
C GLY A 160 0.00 -27.78 -8.97
N ASN A 161 -1.02 -28.11 -8.17
CA ASN A 161 -1.96 -27.14 -7.60
C ASN A 161 -1.62 -26.74 -6.15
N LEU A 162 -0.40 -27.02 -5.68
CA LEU A 162 0.11 -26.40 -4.45
C LEU A 162 0.12 -24.87 -4.56
N ILE A 163 0.59 -24.37 -5.71
CA ILE A 163 0.61 -22.95 -6.06
C ILE A 163 -0.38 -22.75 -7.21
N SER A 164 -1.29 -21.77 -7.07
CA SER A 164 -2.28 -21.46 -8.09
C SER A 164 -1.62 -21.19 -9.46
N PRO A 165 -2.15 -21.69 -10.57
CA PRO A 165 -1.66 -21.36 -11.91
C PRO A 165 -1.59 -19.86 -12.20
N VAL A 166 -2.43 -19.06 -11.55
CA VAL A 166 -2.52 -17.60 -11.73
C VAL A 166 -1.22 -16.87 -11.37
N VAL A 167 -0.40 -17.42 -10.47
CA VAL A 167 0.91 -16.82 -10.09
C VAL A 167 2.11 -17.48 -10.77
N LYS A 168 1.87 -18.42 -11.69
CA LYS A 168 2.91 -19.13 -12.47
C LYS A 168 2.94 -18.65 -13.92
N ILE A 169 2.47 -17.44 -14.17
CA ILE A 169 2.44 -16.84 -15.51
C ILE A 169 3.86 -16.41 -15.88
N ASN A 170 4.31 -16.81 -17.07
CA ASN A 170 5.61 -16.41 -17.58
C ASN A 170 5.61 -14.91 -17.91
N ILE A 171 6.60 -14.19 -17.39
CA ILE A 171 6.81 -12.78 -17.71
C ILE A 171 7.40 -12.71 -19.14
N PRO A 172 6.88 -11.85 -20.03
CA PRO A 172 7.41 -11.69 -21.39
C PRO A 172 8.88 -11.24 -21.42
N ASP A 173 9.63 -11.69 -22.44
CA ASP A 173 11.05 -11.35 -22.63
C ASP A 173 11.33 -9.85 -22.74
N SER A 174 10.35 -9.06 -23.19
CA SER A 174 10.45 -7.59 -23.28
C SER A 174 10.81 -6.93 -21.95
N TYR A 175 10.29 -7.44 -20.82
CA TYR A 175 10.62 -6.91 -19.49
C TYR A 175 12.07 -7.20 -19.10
N PHE A 176 12.59 -8.37 -19.46
CA PHE A 176 13.98 -8.73 -19.20
C PHE A 176 14.94 -7.94 -20.11
N GLN A 177 14.56 -7.68 -21.36
CA GLN A 177 15.31 -6.81 -22.27
C GLN A 177 15.35 -5.37 -21.76
N LEU A 178 14.21 -4.83 -21.31
CA LEU A 178 14.14 -3.53 -20.66
C LEU A 178 15.04 -3.47 -19.43
N ASN A 179 15.00 -4.50 -18.57
CA ASN A 179 15.89 -4.57 -17.42
C ASN A 179 17.37 -4.52 -17.83
N LYS A 180 17.77 -5.33 -18.81
CA LYS A 180 19.14 -5.36 -19.32
C LYS A 180 19.57 -3.99 -19.86
N TYR A 181 18.68 -3.30 -20.57
CA TYR A 181 18.92 -1.94 -21.05
C TYR A 181 19.13 -0.97 -19.89
N LEU A 182 18.21 -0.95 -18.93
CA LEU A 182 18.25 -0.05 -17.77
C LEU A 182 19.46 -0.27 -16.85
N ASN A 183 19.96 -1.51 -16.74
CA ASN A 183 21.21 -1.81 -16.03
C ASN A 183 22.45 -1.13 -16.62
N SER A 184 22.40 -0.70 -17.88
CA SER A 184 23.49 0.03 -18.55
C SER A 184 23.35 1.55 -18.45
N LYS A 185 22.30 2.05 -17.79
CA LYS A 185 21.95 3.47 -17.71
C LYS A 185 22.11 4.01 -16.29
N ASP A 186 22.10 5.33 -16.18
CA ASP A 186 22.10 6.01 -14.89
C ASP A 186 20.90 5.60 -14.03
N HIS A 187 21.11 5.53 -12.72
CA HIS A 187 20.10 5.08 -11.76
C HIS A 187 19.13 6.21 -11.39
N THR A 188 18.40 6.73 -12.37
CA THR A 188 17.40 7.79 -12.19
C THR A 188 16.00 7.19 -11.97
N ARG A 189 15.08 7.97 -11.39
CA ARG A 189 13.73 7.47 -11.04
C ARG A 189 12.87 7.26 -12.28
N ILE A 190 12.07 6.19 -12.27
CA ILE A 190 11.13 5.83 -13.34
C ILE A 190 9.71 6.10 -12.88
N LEU A 191 8.93 6.86 -13.65
CA LEU A 191 7.47 6.95 -13.52
C LEU A 191 6.82 5.85 -14.35
N SER A 192 5.99 5.02 -13.74
CA SER A 192 5.25 3.96 -14.44
C SER A 192 3.84 4.42 -14.84
N LEU A 193 3.45 4.22 -16.10
CA LEU A 193 2.11 4.46 -16.63
C LEU A 193 1.49 3.15 -17.13
N PRO A 194 0.16 2.96 -17.02
CA PRO A 194 -0.87 3.95 -16.66
C PRO A 194 -1.16 4.08 -15.15
N LEU A 195 -1.70 5.24 -14.72
CA LEU A 195 -2.02 5.57 -13.32
C LEU A 195 -3.52 5.46 -13.00
N HIS A 196 -4.21 4.52 -13.62
CA HIS A 196 -5.69 4.48 -13.63
C HIS A 196 -6.32 4.00 -12.32
N HIS A 197 -5.61 3.22 -11.51
CA HIS A 197 -6.16 2.54 -10.35
C HIS A 197 -5.36 2.86 -9.06
N PRO A 198 -6.00 3.28 -7.96
CA PRO A 198 -5.28 3.67 -6.75
C PRO A 198 -4.71 2.52 -5.90
N GLU A 199 -5.12 1.28 -6.12
CA GLU A 199 -4.81 0.16 -5.22
C GLU A 199 -3.54 -0.59 -5.62
N GLY A 200 -3.02 -0.39 -6.83
CA GLY A 200 -1.81 -1.06 -7.34
C GLY A 200 -1.96 -2.53 -7.73
N TRP A 201 -3.15 -3.11 -7.65
CA TRP A 201 -3.42 -4.42 -8.25
C TRP A 201 -3.65 -4.26 -9.76
N LEU A 202 -2.75 -4.81 -10.57
CA LEU A 202 -2.73 -4.65 -12.02
C LEU A 202 -3.11 -5.95 -12.72
N TYR A 203 -3.66 -5.82 -13.93
CA TYR A 203 -3.94 -6.93 -14.84
C TYR A 203 -3.21 -6.68 -16.15
N TYR A 204 -2.67 -7.74 -16.75
CA TYR A 204 -1.87 -7.67 -17.96
C TYR A 204 -2.48 -8.53 -19.07
N ASN A 205 -2.39 -8.08 -20.32
CA ASN A 205 -2.95 -8.75 -21.48
C ASN A 205 -2.39 -10.18 -21.71
N TRP A 206 -1.21 -10.48 -21.14
CA TRP A 206 -0.55 -11.78 -21.15
C TRP A 206 -0.94 -12.69 -19.96
N GLY A 207 -1.94 -12.31 -19.18
CA GLY A 207 -2.63 -13.19 -18.23
C GLY A 207 -2.18 -13.06 -16.77
N TYR A 208 -1.26 -12.15 -16.46
CA TYR A 208 -0.87 -11.87 -15.07
C TYR A 208 -1.82 -10.92 -14.38
N GLN A 209 -2.08 -11.19 -13.11
CA GLN A 209 -2.78 -10.29 -12.20
C GLN A 209 -2.09 -10.31 -10.84
N GLY A 210 -1.93 -9.16 -10.22
CA GLY A 210 -1.22 -9.08 -8.94
C GLY A 210 -0.77 -7.68 -8.58
N SER A 211 -0.03 -7.59 -7.49
CA SER A 211 0.91 -6.48 -7.30
C SER A 211 1.91 -6.44 -8.45
N GLY A 212 2.62 -5.34 -8.67
CA GLY A 212 3.66 -5.27 -9.69
C GLY A 212 4.82 -6.24 -9.45
N PHE A 213 5.71 -6.29 -10.44
CA PHE A 213 6.91 -7.14 -10.41
C PHE A 213 8.17 -6.40 -10.92
N LEU A 214 8.00 -5.19 -11.44
CA LEU A 214 9.07 -4.42 -12.10
C LEU A 214 10.22 -4.12 -11.13
N TRP A 215 9.92 -3.80 -9.87
CA TRP A 215 10.93 -3.44 -8.86
C TRP A 215 11.84 -4.60 -8.43
N PHE A 216 11.49 -5.85 -8.73
CA PHE A 216 12.39 -6.98 -8.43
C PHE A 216 13.58 -7.03 -9.37
N GLY A 217 13.42 -6.52 -10.60
CA GLY A 217 14.44 -6.61 -11.64
C GLY A 217 15.27 -5.35 -11.80
N PHE A 218 14.68 -4.17 -11.61
CA PHE A 218 15.28 -2.90 -12.04
C PHE A 218 16.21 -2.28 -10.97
N PRO A 219 17.38 -1.74 -11.36
CA PRO A 219 18.27 -1.04 -10.42
C PRO A 219 17.79 0.38 -10.08
N GLN A 220 16.91 0.96 -10.90
CA GLN A 220 16.30 2.27 -10.68
C GLN A 220 15.16 2.18 -9.65
N SER A 221 14.95 3.26 -8.89
CA SER A 221 13.72 3.42 -8.11
C SER A 221 12.52 3.66 -9.02
N LEU A 222 11.41 2.97 -8.76
CA LEU A 222 10.13 3.18 -9.43
C LEU A 222 9.24 4.10 -8.59
N LEU A 223 8.42 4.88 -9.29
CA LEU A 223 7.26 5.57 -8.75
C LEU A 223 6.04 4.89 -9.37
N ASP A 224 5.57 3.87 -8.67
CA ASP A 224 4.41 3.06 -9.00
C ASP A 224 3.58 2.80 -7.75
N ARG A 225 2.39 2.23 -7.93
CA ARG A 225 1.46 2.07 -6.81
C ARG A 225 1.97 1.16 -5.69
N ASP A 226 2.88 0.23 -5.97
CA ASP A 226 3.44 -0.65 -4.95
C ASP A 226 4.53 0.01 -4.11
N SER A 227 5.19 1.03 -4.65
CA SER A 227 6.21 1.82 -3.96
C SER A 227 5.68 3.13 -3.34
N ASP A 228 4.54 3.64 -3.82
CA ASP A 228 4.00 4.93 -3.39
C ASP A 228 2.87 4.87 -2.34
N ARG A 229 2.13 3.75 -2.27
CA ARG A 229 0.97 3.63 -1.38
C ARG A 229 1.39 3.48 0.09
N TRP A 230 0.55 4.01 0.99
CA TRP A 230 0.72 3.96 2.46
C TRP A 230 1.86 4.82 3.03
N ALA A 231 2.54 5.60 2.20
CA ALA A 231 3.45 6.66 2.63
C ALA A 231 2.96 7.99 2.06
N TYR A 232 2.50 8.90 2.93
CA TYR A 232 1.86 10.16 2.50
C TYR A 232 2.73 10.95 1.50
N GLN A 233 4.06 10.95 1.69
CA GLN A 233 4.99 11.67 0.82
C GLN A 233 4.95 11.18 -0.63
N ASN A 234 4.80 9.87 -0.84
CA ASN A 234 4.84 9.27 -2.17
C ASN A 234 3.44 9.15 -2.78
N GLU A 235 2.41 8.91 -1.98
CA GLU A 235 1.03 8.83 -2.47
C GLU A 235 0.60 10.14 -3.16
N GLU A 236 1.10 11.28 -2.69
CA GLU A 236 0.88 12.57 -3.35
C GLU A 236 1.46 12.63 -4.76
N ALA A 237 2.57 11.95 -5.03
CA ALA A 237 3.13 11.90 -6.38
C ALA A 237 2.16 11.23 -7.35
N TYR A 238 1.54 10.13 -6.95
CA TYR A 238 0.47 9.51 -7.73
C TYR A 238 -0.69 10.48 -7.97
N ARG A 239 -1.17 11.17 -6.93
CA ARG A 239 -2.30 12.11 -7.05
C ARG A 239 -1.99 13.25 -8.00
N GLU A 240 -0.80 13.84 -7.90
CA GLU A 240 -0.34 14.93 -8.77
C GLU A 240 -0.20 14.47 -10.22
N PHE A 241 0.49 13.35 -10.48
CA PHE A 241 0.65 12.83 -11.84
C PHE A 241 -0.69 12.42 -12.45
N LYS A 242 -1.54 11.69 -11.71
CA LYS A 242 -2.87 11.27 -12.14
C LYS A 242 -3.72 12.49 -12.52
N THR A 243 -3.79 13.49 -11.63
CA THR A 243 -4.61 14.69 -11.83
C THR A 243 -4.09 15.50 -13.00
N ALA A 244 -2.78 15.73 -13.10
CA ALA A 244 -2.19 16.48 -14.21
C ALA A 244 -2.37 15.77 -15.57
N LEU A 245 -2.24 14.44 -15.60
CA LEU A 245 -2.47 13.63 -16.79
C LEU A 245 -3.93 13.71 -17.25
N TYR A 246 -4.89 13.47 -16.34
CA TYR A 246 -6.31 13.37 -16.70
C TYR A 246 -6.99 14.72 -16.91
N SER A 247 -6.43 15.80 -16.36
CA SER A 247 -6.82 17.17 -16.70
C SER A 247 -6.13 17.71 -17.95
N ASN A 248 -5.34 16.90 -18.66
CA ASN A 248 -4.55 17.31 -19.83
C ASN A 248 -3.66 18.54 -19.54
N ASN A 249 -3.19 18.67 -18.29
CA ASN A 249 -2.36 19.77 -17.81
C ASN A 249 -0.88 19.44 -18.01
N SER A 250 -0.39 19.66 -19.23
CA SER A 250 1.02 19.37 -19.59
C SER A 250 2.05 20.14 -18.77
N GLN A 251 1.76 21.39 -18.40
CA GLN A 251 2.67 22.18 -17.58
C GLN A 251 2.72 21.66 -16.14
N GLY A 252 1.56 21.34 -15.57
CA GLY A 252 1.46 20.69 -14.26
C GLY A 252 2.24 19.38 -14.25
N PHE A 253 2.03 18.52 -15.26
CA PHE A 253 2.75 17.24 -15.36
C PHE A 253 4.27 17.44 -15.48
N LEU A 254 4.71 18.41 -16.28
CA LEU A 254 6.14 18.75 -16.40
C LEU A 254 6.73 19.24 -15.07
N ASN A 255 6.01 20.08 -14.34
CA ASN A 255 6.45 20.54 -13.02
C ASN A 255 6.53 19.35 -12.02
N THR A 256 5.58 18.42 -12.09
CA THR A 256 5.59 17.19 -11.29
C THR A 256 6.79 16.29 -11.66
N LEU A 257 7.13 16.14 -12.95
CA LEU A 257 8.37 15.43 -13.37
C LEU A 257 9.63 16.06 -12.74
N LYS A 258 9.72 17.40 -12.73
CA LYS A 258 10.81 18.16 -12.11
C LYS A 258 10.84 17.99 -10.59
N LYS A 259 9.69 18.10 -9.93
CA LYS A 259 9.54 17.97 -8.48
C LYS A 259 10.04 16.61 -7.98
N TYR A 260 9.66 15.53 -8.66
CA TYR A 260 10.01 14.16 -8.29
C TYR A 260 11.26 13.61 -9.00
N ARG A 261 12.00 14.43 -9.75
CA ARG A 261 13.26 14.06 -10.44
C ARG A 261 13.14 12.78 -11.25
N ILE A 262 12.07 12.71 -12.03
CA ILE A 262 11.82 11.60 -12.93
C ILE A 262 12.84 11.68 -14.08
N GLY A 263 13.64 10.63 -14.26
CA GLY A 263 14.60 10.51 -15.36
C GLY A 263 14.07 9.67 -16.52
N TYR A 264 13.11 8.78 -16.25
CA TYR A 264 12.43 8.00 -17.29
C TYR A 264 10.93 7.90 -17.04
N ILE A 265 10.15 7.83 -18.12
CA ILE A 265 8.75 7.43 -18.08
C ILE A 265 8.64 6.08 -18.78
N LEU A 266 8.12 5.08 -18.09
CA LEU A 266 7.83 3.77 -18.64
C LEU A 266 6.32 3.65 -18.84
N TRP A 267 5.89 3.58 -20.09
CA TRP A 267 4.49 3.33 -20.43
C TRP A 267 4.31 1.87 -20.86
N ASP A 268 3.60 1.10 -20.04
CA ASP A 268 3.30 -0.29 -20.29
C ASP A 268 1.90 -0.45 -20.90
N LEU A 269 1.84 -0.68 -22.21
CA LEU A 269 0.59 -0.85 -22.96
C LEU A 269 -0.05 -2.22 -22.74
N SER A 270 0.65 -3.15 -22.09
CA SER A 270 0.10 -4.47 -21.79
C SER A 270 -0.80 -4.46 -20.55
N VAL A 271 -0.79 -3.39 -19.75
CA VAL A 271 -1.70 -3.19 -18.61
C VAL A 271 -3.12 -2.96 -19.11
N ILE A 272 -4.06 -3.74 -18.58
CA ILE A 272 -5.49 -3.68 -18.93
C ILE A 272 -6.34 -3.59 -17.65
N PRO A 273 -7.57 -3.05 -17.73
CA PRO A 273 -8.51 -3.14 -16.62
C PRO A 273 -9.18 -4.52 -16.61
N PRO A 274 -9.79 -4.93 -15.48
CA PRO A 274 -10.61 -6.14 -15.43
C PRO A 274 -11.89 -6.00 -16.29
N SER A 275 -12.27 -4.77 -16.67
CA SER A 275 -13.41 -4.52 -17.55
C SER A 275 -13.16 -5.06 -18.97
N PRO A 276 -14.12 -5.79 -19.57
CA PRO A 276 -14.03 -6.24 -20.94
C PRO A 276 -14.28 -5.13 -21.97
N LYS A 277 -14.85 -3.99 -21.56
CA LYS A 277 -15.22 -2.85 -22.41
C LYS A 277 -14.47 -1.59 -22.00
N ASN A 278 -14.29 -0.66 -22.93
CA ASN A 278 -13.72 0.68 -22.72
C ASN A 278 -12.31 0.64 -22.07
N ARG A 279 -11.48 -0.33 -22.45
CA ARG A 279 -10.17 -0.54 -21.83
C ARG A 279 -9.28 0.69 -21.96
N ASP A 280 -9.12 1.18 -23.19
CA ASP A 280 -8.26 2.31 -23.51
C ASP A 280 -8.67 3.56 -22.74
N GLN A 281 -9.98 3.78 -22.59
CA GLN A 281 -10.57 4.88 -21.83
C GLN A 281 -10.33 4.76 -20.33
N ILE A 282 -10.48 3.55 -19.75
CA ILE A 282 -10.18 3.30 -18.33
C ILE A 282 -8.68 3.47 -18.04
N THR A 283 -7.81 3.02 -18.96
CA THR A 283 -6.35 3.14 -18.82
C THR A 283 -5.79 4.48 -19.30
N TYR A 284 -6.64 5.39 -19.77
CA TYR A 284 -6.26 6.71 -20.26
C TYR A 284 -5.18 6.70 -21.36
N GLN A 285 -5.28 5.75 -22.31
CA GLN A 285 -4.25 5.62 -23.35
C GLN A 285 -4.20 6.83 -24.28
N THR A 286 -5.36 7.38 -24.65
CA THR A 286 -5.46 8.54 -25.53
C THR A 286 -4.88 9.79 -24.88
N GLU A 287 -5.22 10.03 -23.62
CA GLU A 287 -4.73 11.15 -22.81
C GLU A 287 -3.22 11.03 -22.60
N THR A 288 -2.73 9.81 -22.30
CA THR A 288 -1.31 9.52 -22.15
C THR A 288 -0.55 9.79 -23.44
N SER A 289 -1.00 9.25 -24.58
CA SER A 289 -0.36 9.50 -25.87
C SER A 289 -0.28 10.99 -26.16
N ARG A 290 -1.41 11.71 -26.07
CA ARG A 290 -1.49 13.14 -26.36
C ARG A 290 -0.53 13.95 -25.49
N LEU A 291 -0.47 13.64 -24.19
CA LEU A 291 0.41 14.34 -23.25
C LEU A 291 1.89 14.06 -23.58
N LEU A 292 2.26 12.80 -23.79
CA LEU A 292 3.64 12.41 -24.10
C LEU A 292 4.09 12.98 -25.45
N ASP A 293 3.23 12.96 -26.47
CA ASP A 293 3.51 13.55 -27.78
C ASP A 293 3.76 15.06 -27.67
N LYS A 294 2.97 15.76 -26.85
CA LYS A 294 3.17 17.19 -26.58
C LYS A 294 4.50 17.45 -25.90
N LEU A 295 4.86 16.67 -24.87
CA LEU A 295 6.15 16.80 -24.17
C LEU A 295 7.34 16.45 -25.07
N ASN A 296 7.21 15.44 -25.93
CA ASN A 296 8.23 15.01 -26.87
C ASN A 296 8.47 16.07 -27.95
N THR A 297 7.39 16.63 -28.52
CA THR A 297 7.47 17.72 -29.50
C THR A 297 8.06 19.00 -28.88
N SER A 298 7.84 19.22 -27.58
CA SER A 298 8.40 20.35 -26.84
C SER A 298 9.86 20.13 -26.41
N GLY A 299 10.42 18.94 -26.67
CA GLY A 299 11.81 18.58 -26.34
C GLY A 299 12.06 18.25 -24.87
N TYR A 300 11.03 18.10 -24.03
CA TYR A 300 11.20 17.77 -22.61
C TYR A 300 11.40 16.28 -22.34
N ILE A 301 10.98 15.44 -23.29
CA ILE A 301 11.20 13.99 -23.26
C ILE A 301 11.62 13.53 -24.65
N LYS A 302 12.19 12.33 -24.73
CA LYS A 302 12.51 11.65 -25.97
C LYS A 302 12.16 10.17 -25.85
N GLU A 303 11.39 9.62 -26.79
CA GLU A 303 11.19 8.17 -26.86
C GLU A 303 12.56 7.49 -27.09
N SER A 304 13.02 6.75 -26.08
CA SER A 304 14.36 6.21 -26.01
C SER A 304 14.43 4.85 -26.68
N GLN A 305 13.54 3.94 -26.30
CA GLN A 305 13.48 2.54 -26.75
C GLN A 305 12.07 1.96 -26.63
N ILE A 306 11.79 0.93 -27.43
CA ILE A 306 10.55 0.16 -27.41
C ILE A 306 10.89 -1.32 -27.21
N PHE A 307 10.24 -1.98 -26.25
CA PHE A 307 10.39 -3.41 -25.98
C PHE A 307 9.02 -4.08 -26.00
N GLY A 308 8.58 -4.57 -27.16
CA GLY A 308 7.21 -5.07 -27.31
C GLY A 308 6.18 -3.98 -26.98
N ASP A 309 5.32 -4.25 -26.00
CA ASP A 309 4.30 -3.31 -25.51
C ASP A 309 4.84 -2.24 -24.54
N LEU A 310 6.14 -2.24 -24.25
CA LEU A 310 6.78 -1.31 -23.31
C LEU A 310 7.41 -0.15 -24.08
N ARG A 311 7.01 1.08 -23.76
CA ARG A 311 7.61 2.31 -24.31
C ARG A 311 8.37 3.05 -23.23
N LEU A 312 9.65 3.30 -23.47
CA LEU A 312 10.52 4.00 -22.54
C LEU A 312 10.86 5.38 -23.09
N PHE A 313 10.52 6.43 -22.33
CA PHE A 313 10.84 7.81 -22.64
C PHE A 313 11.93 8.29 -21.67
N GLN A 314 13.00 8.85 -22.21
CA GLN A 314 14.00 9.56 -21.42
C GLN A 314 13.52 10.99 -21.17
N VAL A 315 13.59 11.45 -19.93
CA VAL A 315 13.22 12.81 -19.56
C VAL A 315 14.45 13.71 -19.63
N ASP A 316 14.37 14.79 -20.38
CA ASP A 316 15.45 15.77 -20.54
C ASP A 316 15.35 16.87 -19.48
N LEU A 317 15.40 16.45 -18.21
CA LEU A 317 15.37 17.31 -17.04
C LEU A 317 16.46 16.89 -16.04
N PRO A 318 17.01 17.84 -15.24
CA PRO A 318 17.98 17.51 -14.20
C PRO A 318 17.41 16.47 -13.21
N SER A 319 18.08 15.32 -13.09
CA SER A 319 17.68 14.21 -12.24
C SER A 319 18.85 13.69 -11.39
N SER A 320 19.31 14.51 -10.43
CA SER A 320 20.32 14.09 -9.46
C SER A 320 19.69 13.58 -8.16
N LEU A 321 20.29 12.56 -7.53
CA LEU A 321 19.90 12.10 -6.19
C LEU A 321 20.19 13.14 -5.11
N VAL A 322 21.33 13.84 -5.24
CA VAL A 322 21.78 14.86 -4.29
C VAL A 322 22.06 16.16 -5.01
N GLU A 323 21.59 17.27 -4.46
CA GLU A 323 21.81 18.60 -5.02
C GLU A 323 22.17 19.62 -3.96
N GLN A 324 22.88 20.67 -4.39
CA GLN A 324 23.02 21.90 -3.65
C GLN A 324 22.22 23.01 -4.33
N ARG A 325 21.36 23.69 -3.57
CA ARG A 325 20.59 24.84 -4.06
C ARG A 325 20.58 25.98 -3.06
N GLN A 326 20.50 27.20 -3.58
CA GLN A 326 20.11 28.34 -2.76
C GLN A 326 18.59 28.44 -2.79
N ILE A 327 17.93 28.51 -1.63
CA ILE A 327 16.46 28.54 -1.58
C ILE A 327 16.01 29.73 -0.73
N GLY A 328 15.34 30.68 -1.38
CA GLY A 328 14.74 31.85 -0.74
C GLY A 328 13.21 31.82 -0.65
N ASN A 329 12.58 30.73 -1.10
CA ASN A 329 11.13 30.56 -1.07
C ASN A 329 10.72 29.69 0.11
N PHE A 330 9.86 30.22 0.97
CA PHE A 330 9.34 29.52 2.14
C PHE A 330 7.82 29.49 2.04
N VAL A 331 7.23 28.29 1.98
CA VAL A 331 5.81 28.09 1.68
C VAL A 331 5.18 27.20 2.74
N GLY A 332 4.07 27.68 3.29
CA GLY A 332 3.28 27.02 4.31
C GLY A 332 1.78 27.11 4.02
N PRO A 333 0.93 26.38 4.76
CA PRO A 333 1.30 25.27 5.63
C PRO A 333 1.87 24.09 4.84
N SER A 334 2.44 23.09 5.54
CA SER A 334 2.87 21.83 4.91
C SER A 334 1.75 21.25 4.09
N TYR A 335 2.06 20.94 2.83
CA TYR A 335 1.12 20.23 1.97
C TYR A 335 1.07 18.77 2.45
N ARG A 336 -0.14 18.24 2.65
CA ARG A 336 -0.33 16.88 3.18
C ARG A 336 -1.04 16.01 2.19
N TRP A 337 -2.33 16.27 2.01
CA TRP A 337 -3.21 15.56 1.10
C TRP A 337 -3.84 16.55 0.15
N HIS A 338 -3.56 16.44 -1.14
CA HIS A 338 -4.25 17.21 -2.16
C HIS A 338 -4.14 16.49 -3.52
N TYR A 339 -4.63 17.12 -4.58
CA TYR A 339 -4.56 16.56 -5.94
C TYR A 339 -3.53 17.28 -6.82
N SER A 340 -3.05 18.44 -6.38
CA SER A 340 -2.03 19.23 -7.06
C SER A 340 -1.33 20.16 -6.09
N ASP A 341 0.01 20.22 -6.15
CA ASP A 341 0.81 21.23 -5.46
C ASP A 341 0.96 22.48 -6.34
N ALA A 342 0.16 23.49 -6.04
CA ALA A 342 -0.01 24.67 -6.86
C ALA A 342 1.22 25.60 -6.92
N GLN A 343 2.19 25.43 -6.02
CA GLN A 343 3.44 26.20 -5.97
C GLN A 343 4.65 25.40 -6.46
N ASN A 344 4.44 24.22 -7.07
CA ASN A 344 5.51 23.37 -7.60
C ASN A 344 6.20 23.91 -8.86
N ASN A 345 5.82 25.11 -9.32
CA ASN A 345 6.47 25.80 -10.42
C ASN A 345 7.81 26.44 -10.01
N ILE A 346 8.06 26.58 -8.71
CA ILE A 346 9.33 27.05 -8.15
C ILE A 346 9.78 26.14 -7.01
N ASP A 347 11.09 26.10 -6.77
CA ASP A 347 11.67 25.36 -5.66
C ASP A 347 11.45 26.11 -4.33
N TYR A 348 10.89 25.44 -3.33
CA TYR A 348 10.58 26.02 -2.02
C TYR A 348 10.84 25.07 -0.84
N LEU A 349 10.94 25.65 0.35
CA LEU A 349 10.99 24.94 1.62
C LEU A 349 9.70 25.12 2.41
N THR A 350 9.28 24.09 3.11
CA THR A 350 8.23 24.19 4.13
C THR A 350 8.89 24.10 5.50
N THR A 351 8.80 25.20 6.27
CA THR A 351 9.34 25.25 7.64
C THR A 351 8.24 25.18 8.70
N ASN A 352 6.99 25.43 8.30
CA ASN A 352 5.84 25.61 9.19
C ASN A 352 6.07 26.69 10.25
N SER A 353 6.86 27.70 9.92
CA SER A 353 7.08 28.87 10.78
C SER A 353 6.21 30.03 10.34
N GLY A 354 6.06 31.04 11.20
CA GLY A 354 5.28 32.24 10.88
C GLY A 354 5.88 33.11 9.76
N SER A 355 7.09 32.80 9.29
CA SER A 355 7.72 33.49 8.16
C SER A 355 7.42 32.86 6.79
N ASP A 356 6.76 31.70 6.75
CA ASP A 356 6.38 31.07 5.49
C ASP A 356 5.26 31.89 4.79
N SER A 357 5.32 31.99 3.47
CA SER A 357 4.20 32.48 2.68
C SER A 357 3.05 31.48 2.75
N SER A 358 1.87 31.93 3.20
CA SER A 358 0.79 31.07 3.66
C SER A 358 -0.29 30.94 2.60
N PHE A 359 -0.43 29.73 2.05
CA PHE A 359 -1.44 29.32 1.09
C PHE A 359 -2.39 28.30 1.73
N PRO A 360 -3.48 28.73 2.39
CA PRO A 360 -4.27 27.87 3.26
C PRO A 360 -4.91 26.68 2.55
N PHE A 361 -5.23 26.82 1.25
CA PHE A 361 -5.83 25.75 0.46
C PHE A 361 -4.93 24.50 0.33
N ARG A 362 -3.60 24.64 0.49
CA ARG A 362 -2.63 23.53 0.46
C ARG A 362 -2.90 22.45 1.51
N SER A 363 -3.60 22.80 2.59
CA SER A 363 -3.96 21.87 3.66
C SER A 363 -5.47 21.73 3.83
N ILE A 364 -6.25 21.94 2.75
CA ILE A 364 -7.71 21.84 2.81
C ILE A 364 -8.20 20.42 3.12
N LEU A 365 -7.42 19.37 2.83
CA LEU A 365 -7.81 18.00 3.16
C LEU A 365 -7.22 17.55 4.51
N THR A 366 -8.08 16.94 5.31
CA THR A 366 -7.73 16.27 6.56
C THR A 366 -7.08 14.91 6.30
N SER A 367 -6.63 14.25 7.37
CA SER A 367 -6.11 12.87 7.34
C SER A 367 -7.06 11.79 6.89
N GLN A 368 -8.33 12.14 6.73
CA GLN A 368 -9.38 11.25 6.28
C GLN A 368 -9.85 11.66 4.86
N ASN A 369 -9.04 12.42 4.11
CA ASN A 369 -9.36 12.98 2.78
C ASN A 369 -10.68 13.79 2.75
N LYS A 370 -11.04 14.42 3.88
CA LYS A 370 -12.23 15.27 4.00
C LYS A 370 -11.82 16.74 3.97
N VAL A 371 -12.70 17.59 3.47
CA VAL A 371 -12.50 19.04 3.42
C VAL A 371 -12.59 19.63 4.83
N ASP A 372 -11.55 20.38 5.21
CA ASP A 372 -11.54 21.23 6.39
C ASP A 372 -12.33 22.51 6.12
N LEU A 373 -13.55 22.56 6.67
CA LEU A 373 -14.45 23.69 6.52
C LEU A 373 -13.91 24.98 7.16
N ALA A 374 -13.07 24.88 8.19
CA ALA A 374 -12.50 26.08 8.81
C ALA A 374 -11.54 26.79 7.85
N ILE A 375 -10.92 26.06 6.93
CA ILE A 375 -10.08 26.60 5.87
C ILE A 375 -10.96 27.10 4.71
N LEU A 376 -11.90 26.28 4.24
CA LEU A 376 -12.77 26.65 3.12
C LEU A 376 -13.55 27.93 3.41
N ASN A 377 -14.16 28.05 4.60
CA ASN A 377 -14.99 29.21 4.98
C ASN A 377 -14.17 30.50 5.13
N LYS A 378 -12.84 30.41 5.28
CA LYS A 378 -11.95 31.59 5.29
C LYS A 378 -11.55 32.04 3.89
N LEU A 379 -11.53 31.12 2.94
CA LEU A 379 -11.09 31.37 1.57
C LEU A 379 -12.24 31.74 0.64
N VAL A 380 -13.46 31.31 1.00
CA VAL A 380 -14.65 31.42 0.16
C VAL A 380 -15.81 31.89 1.03
N ASP A 381 -16.50 32.96 0.60
CA ASP A 381 -17.90 33.15 0.97
C ASP A 381 -18.65 31.97 0.36
N ILE A 382 -18.94 30.94 1.17
CA ILE A 382 -19.49 29.65 0.71
C ILE A 382 -20.58 29.93 -0.32
N GLY A 383 -20.29 29.61 -1.59
CA GLY A 383 -21.20 29.86 -2.68
C GLY A 383 -22.54 29.15 -2.47
N GLN A 384 -23.52 29.40 -3.31
CA GLN A 384 -24.82 28.72 -3.20
C GLN A 384 -24.65 27.21 -3.43
N SER A 385 -24.63 26.45 -2.34
CA SER A 385 -24.66 24.99 -2.40
C SER A 385 -26.01 24.53 -2.93
N THR A 386 -26.02 23.63 -3.91
CA THR A 386 -27.26 23.04 -4.42
C THR A 386 -27.53 21.74 -3.66
N THR A 387 -28.72 21.60 -3.10
CA THR A 387 -29.14 20.33 -2.48
C THR A 387 -29.58 19.38 -3.58
N VAL A 388 -28.88 18.25 -3.71
CA VAL A 388 -29.17 17.22 -4.73
C VAL A 388 -29.96 16.04 -4.14
N PHE A 389 -30.02 15.95 -2.81
CA PHE A 389 -30.80 14.96 -2.07
C PHE A 389 -31.17 15.52 -0.70
N SER A 390 -32.41 15.35 -0.25
CA SER A 390 -32.91 15.95 0.99
C SER A 390 -33.88 15.08 1.81
N THR A 391 -34.18 13.88 1.35
CA THR A 391 -35.11 12.95 2.02
C THR A 391 -34.35 11.97 2.91
N PRO A 392 -34.46 12.07 4.25
CA PRO A 392 -33.77 11.16 5.15
C PRO A 392 -34.09 9.69 4.84
N THR A 393 -33.06 8.93 4.49
CA THR A 393 -33.20 7.54 4.04
C THR A 393 -32.23 6.66 4.79
N ILE A 394 -32.74 5.57 5.36
CA ILE A 394 -31.92 4.56 6.03
C ILE A 394 -31.55 3.47 5.02
N PHE A 395 -30.26 3.30 4.78
CA PHE A 395 -29.71 2.18 4.03
C PHE A 395 -29.34 1.06 5.00
N THR A 396 -29.64 -0.18 4.61
CA THR A 396 -29.29 -1.38 5.37
C THR A 396 -28.72 -2.40 4.41
N ALA A 397 -27.62 -3.07 4.78
CA ALA A 397 -26.99 -4.10 3.97
C ALA A 397 -26.63 -5.32 4.84
N LEU A 398 -26.90 -6.52 4.32
CA LEU A 398 -26.53 -7.81 4.93
C LEU A 398 -26.04 -8.76 3.86
N ASN A 399 -24.76 -9.11 3.89
CA ASN A 399 -24.09 -9.96 2.90
C ASN A 399 -24.29 -9.48 1.44
N ASN A 400 -24.45 -8.18 1.26
CA ASN A 400 -24.69 -7.56 -0.02
C ASN A 400 -24.14 -6.12 -0.02
N THR A 401 -24.22 -5.46 -1.17
CA THR A 401 -24.06 -4.02 -1.27
C THR A 401 -25.42 -3.42 -1.62
N GLN A 402 -25.89 -2.47 -0.83
CA GLN A 402 -27.11 -1.71 -1.10
C GLN A 402 -26.76 -0.23 -1.16
N GLY A 403 -27.41 0.51 -2.06
CA GLY A 403 -27.02 1.89 -2.30
C GLY A 403 -28.06 2.71 -3.05
N THR A 404 -27.68 3.93 -3.38
CA THR A 404 -28.42 4.82 -4.29
C THR A 404 -27.47 5.46 -5.28
N LEU A 405 -28.01 5.82 -6.45
CA LEU A 405 -27.29 6.53 -7.51
C LEU A 405 -28.00 7.85 -7.77
N ILE A 406 -27.23 8.93 -7.78
CA ILE A 406 -27.71 10.28 -8.08
C ILE A 406 -27.05 10.73 -9.38
N PRO A 407 -27.82 10.86 -10.48
CA PRO A 407 -27.27 11.28 -11.76
C PRO A 407 -26.93 12.77 -11.74
N LEU A 408 -25.71 13.10 -12.15
CA LEU A 408 -25.16 14.45 -12.20
C LEU A 408 -24.55 14.71 -13.60
N GLU A 409 -25.32 14.37 -14.64
CA GLU A 409 -24.87 14.30 -16.04
C GLU A 409 -24.48 15.66 -16.64
N SER A 410 -24.99 16.76 -16.11
CA SER A 410 -24.74 18.12 -16.62
C SER A 410 -23.47 18.78 -16.06
N LEU A 411 -22.77 18.12 -15.12
CA LEU A 411 -21.62 18.72 -14.45
C LEU A 411 -20.36 18.70 -15.33
N PRO A 412 -19.72 19.84 -15.62
CA PRO A 412 -18.46 19.89 -16.34
C PRO A 412 -17.31 19.25 -15.55
N HIS A 413 -16.47 18.47 -16.23
CA HIS A 413 -15.26 17.92 -15.62
C HIS A 413 -14.17 18.97 -15.40
N THR A 414 -14.22 20.11 -16.11
CA THR A 414 -13.27 21.21 -15.98
C THR A 414 -13.39 21.98 -14.66
N SER A 415 -14.46 21.76 -13.90
CA SER A 415 -14.71 22.44 -12.62
C SER A 415 -14.37 21.53 -11.44
N GLY A 416 -13.94 22.14 -10.33
CA GLY A 416 -13.82 21.43 -9.06
C GLY A 416 -15.14 21.42 -8.31
N TYR A 417 -15.35 20.44 -7.45
CA TYR A 417 -16.55 20.33 -6.63
C TYR A 417 -16.23 19.96 -5.19
N ILE A 418 -17.09 20.40 -4.27
CA ILE A 418 -17.18 19.89 -2.92
C ILE A 418 -18.52 19.18 -2.76
N VAL A 419 -18.47 17.90 -2.43
CA VAL A 419 -19.63 17.05 -2.21
C VAL A 419 -19.83 16.92 -0.69
N GLY A 420 -20.88 17.52 -0.16
CA GLY A 420 -21.27 17.39 1.23
C GLY A 420 -22.28 16.26 1.40
N ILE A 421 -22.03 15.34 2.32
CA ILE A 421 -22.97 14.26 2.69
C ILE A 421 -23.25 14.38 4.18
N LYS A 422 -24.51 14.65 4.51
CA LYS A 422 -25.02 14.60 5.88
C LYS A 422 -25.51 13.18 6.16
N SER A 423 -24.84 12.49 7.07
CA SER A 423 -25.17 11.10 7.40
C SER A 423 -25.04 10.79 8.88
N LYS A 424 -25.72 9.72 9.30
CA LYS A 424 -25.65 9.15 10.64
C LYS A 424 -25.32 7.67 10.53
N TYR A 425 -24.19 7.27 11.08
CA TYR A 425 -23.75 5.89 11.16
C TYR A 425 -24.54 5.16 12.26
N LEU A 426 -25.00 3.95 11.96
CA LEU A 426 -25.77 3.12 12.89
C LEU A 426 -25.00 1.84 13.26
N SER A 427 -24.49 1.10 12.27
CA SER A 427 -23.73 -0.14 12.49
C SER A 427 -22.92 -0.57 11.27
N GLY A 428 -21.92 -1.45 11.47
CA GLY A 428 -21.16 -2.13 10.42
C GLY A 428 -20.10 -1.28 9.70
N ILE A 429 -20.02 -1.44 8.38
CA ILE A 429 -19.13 -0.67 7.52
C ILE A 429 -19.81 0.67 7.20
N PRO A 430 -19.10 1.80 7.30
CA PRO A 430 -19.67 3.11 7.00
C PRO A 430 -20.09 3.23 5.52
N LEU A 431 -20.93 4.21 5.24
CA LEU A 431 -21.37 4.49 3.88
C LEU A 431 -20.18 4.93 3.03
N ARG A 432 -20.04 4.34 1.85
CA ARG A 432 -19.02 4.70 0.86
C ARG A 432 -19.62 5.59 -0.22
N LEU A 433 -18.91 6.65 -0.61
CA LEU A 433 -19.21 7.41 -1.83
C LEU A 433 -18.24 7.03 -2.95
N CYS A 434 -18.75 6.99 -4.18
CA CYS A 434 -17.96 7.05 -5.40
C CYS A 434 -18.53 8.18 -6.28
N PHE A 435 -17.75 9.25 -6.45
CA PHE A 435 -18.08 10.33 -7.39
C PHE A 435 -17.56 9.93 -8.78
N LYS A 436 -18.38 9.21 -9.52
CA LYS A 436 -17.99 8.46 -10.70
C LYS A 436 -18.03 9.32 -11.96
N ASN A 437 -16.91 9.36 -12.67
CA ASN A 437 -16.80 10.02 -13.97
C ASN A 437 -17.43 9.13 -15.05
N LEU A 438 -18.41 9.63 -15.80
CA LEU A 438 -19.17 8.83 -16.78
C LEU A 438 -18.38 8.43 -18.02
N ILE A 439 -17.33 9.19 -18.33
CA ILE A 439 -16.43 8.90 -19.45
C ILE A 439 -15.56 7.71 -19.07
N THR A 440 -14.81 7.80 -18.00
CA THR A 440 -13.83 6.77 -17.61
C THR A 440 -14.44 5.60 -16.85
N ASN A 441 -15.66 5.77 -16.32
CA ASN A 441 -16.34 4.83 -15.43
C ASN A 441 -15.57 4.56 -14.13
N LEU A 442 -14.64 5.45 -13.75
CA LEU A 442 -13.84 5.42 -12.53
C LEU A 442 -14.34 6.45 -11.51
N CYS A 443 -14.09 6.18 -10.23
CA CYS A 443 -14.34 7.16 -9.18
C CYS A 443 -13.28 8.27 -9.24
N ALA A 444 -13.71 9.53 -9.43
CA ALA A 444 -12.86 10.69 -9.25
C ALA A 444 -12.46 10.83 -7.77
N VAL A 445 -13.40 10.52 -6.88
CA VAL A 445 -13.21 10.41 -5.42
C VAL A 445 -13.95 9.17 -4.93
N GLU A 446 -13.29 8.34 -4.14
CA GLU A 446 -13.88 7.19 -3.44
C GLU A 446 -13.46 7.22 -1.98
N GLU A 447 -14.43 7.44 -1.08
CA GLU A 447 -14.17 7.64 0.36
C GLU A 447 -15.33 7.14 1.22
N GLU A 448 -15.10 7.04 2.53
CA GLU A 448 -16.09 6.60 3.52
C GLU A 448 -16.54 7.75 4.45
N THR A 449 -17.83 7.75 4.81
CA THR A 449 -18.37 8.70 5.79
C THR A 449 -17.86 8.39 7.20
N THR A 450 -17.88 9.39 8.08
CA THR A 450 -17.45 9.25 9.46
C THR A 450 -18.38 8.30 10.21
N LYS A 451 -17.84 7.43 11.06
CA LYS A 451 -18.60 6.59 12.00
C LYS A 451 -19.21 7.40 13.15
N SER A 452 -20.01 8.43 12.83
CA SER A 452 -20.70 9.30 13.79
C SER A 452 -22.10 8.78 14.09
N THR A 453 -22.43 8.57 15.36
CA THR A 453 -23.79 8.21 15.81
C THR A 453 -24.77 9.37 15.76
N ASP A 454 -24.26 10.59 15.63
CA ASP A 454 -25.04 11.80 15.38
C ASP A 454 -25.04 12.14 13.89
N SER A 455 -26.06 12.87 13.44
CA SER A 455 -26.13 13.39 12.07
C SER A 455 -24.99 14.38 11.84
N HIS A 456 -24.06 14.02 10.96
CA HIS A 456 -22.80 14.69 10.74
C HIS A 456 -22.56 14.97 9.25
N TRP A 457 -21.95 16.11 8.94
CA TRP A 457 -21.56 16.45 7.59
C TRP A 457 -20.12 16.03 7.30
N ASP A 458 -19.94 15.18 6.30
CA ASP A 458 -18.65 14.95 5.66
C ASP A 458 -18.60 15.69 4.32
N TYR A 459 -17.47 16.32 4.02
CA TYR A 459 -17.27 17.07 2.77
C TYR A 459 -16.08 16.49 2.01
N PHE A 460 -16.25 16.25 0.72
CA PHE A 460 -15.24 15.60 -0.13
C PHE A 460 -14.88 16.49 -1.32
N LEU A 461 -13.59 16.65 -1.59
CA LEU A 461 -13.07 17.47 -2.68
C LEU A 461 -12.89 16.64 -3.95
N VAL A 462 -13.55 17.05 -5.03
CA VAL A 462 -13.39 16.51 -6.38
C VAL A 462 -12.55 17.49 -7.20
N PRO A 463 -11.35 17.10 -7.66
CA PRO A 463 -10.52 17.98 -8.49
C PRO A 463 -11.07 18.06 -9.93
N PRO A 464 -10.75 19.14 -10.67
CA PRO A 464 -10.96 19.19 -12.11
C PRO A 464 -10.26 18.05 -12.84
N ALA A 465 -10.84 17.60 -13.95
CA ALA A 465 -10.32 16.58 -14.84
C ALA A 465 -10.35 17.08 -16.29
N ASP A 466 -10.85 16.26 -17.21
CA ASP A 466 -10.86 16.51 -18.65
C ASP A 466 -11.91 17.58 -19.07
N SER A 467 -12.04 17.79 -20.39
CA SER A 467 -12.99 18.76 -20.97
C SER A 467 -14.39 18.20 -21.22
N PHE A 468 -14.71 17.00 -20.75
CA PHE A 468 -16.02 16.38 -20.91
C PHE A 468 -16.99 16.79 -19.78
N PHE A 469 -18.15 16.14 -19.75
CA PHE A 469 -19.21 16.38 -18.80
C PHE A 469 -19.76 15.04 -18.28
N GLY A 470 -20.31 15.09 -17.07
CA GLY A 470 -21.17 14.06 -16.53
C GLY A 470 -20.55 13.19 -15.45
N TYR A 471 -21.16 13.26 -14.26
CA TYR A 471 -20.84 12.42 -13.12
C TYR A 471 -22.07 11.63 -12.65
N ASN A 472 -21.82 10.53 -11.93
CA ASN A 472 -22.79 9.89 -11.05
C ASN A 472 -22.25 9.89 -9.62
N LEU A 473 -23.08 10.29 -8.66
CA LEU A 473 -22.77 10.06 -7.25
C LEU A 473 -23.39 8.73 -6.81
N GLU A 474 -22.54 7.73 -6.64
CA GLU A 474 -22.92 6.41 -6.12
C GLU A 474 -22.66 6.37 -4.61
N LEU A 475 -23.69 6.05 -3.83
CA LEU A 475 -23.58 5.81 -2.39
C LEU A 475 -23.82 4.33 -2.13
N ASN A 476 -22.82 3.65 -1.60
CA ASN A 476 -22.81 2.21 -1.41
C ASN A 476 -22.59 1.86 0.06
N LEU A 477 -23.52 1.09 0.63
CA LEU A 477 -23.39 0.48 1.93
C LEU A 477 -23.07 -1.00 1.74
N ILE A 478 -21.89 -1.41 2.20
CA ILE A 478 -21.35 -2.74 1.96
C ILE A 478 -21.46 -3.55 3.24
N SER A 479 -21.90 -4.80 3.14
CA SER A 479 -21.88 -5.77 4.24
C SER A 479 -21.32 -7.10 3.76
N TYR A 480 -20.44 -7.71 4.55
CA TYR A 480 -19.88 -9.03 4.29
C TYR A 480 -20.37 -10.04 5.33
N GLY A 481 -20.84 -11.19 4.86
CA GLY A 481 -21.34 -12.27 5.72
C GLY A 481 -22.49 -11.79 6.60
N TYR A 482 -22.43 -12.08 7.90
CA TYR A 482 -23.54 -11.85 8.82
C TYR A 482 -23.48 -10.50 9.55
N GLN A 483 -22.55 -9.61 9.19
CA GLN A 483 -22.41 -8.30 9.84
C GLN A 483 -23.30 -7.27 9.18
N LEU A 484 -24.45 -7.00 9.80
CA LEU A 484 -25.36 -5.95 9.36
C LEU A 484 -24.63 -4.59 9.31
N SER A 485 -24.75 -3.89 8.19
CA SER A 485 -24.31 -2.51 8.06
C SER A 485 -25.52 -1.60 7.86
N GLN A 486 -25.57 -0.50 8.59
CA GLN A 486 -26.67 0.46 8.57
C GLN A 486 -26.13 1.89 8.64
N SER A 487 -26.65 2.76 7.79
CA SER A 487 -26.36 4.19 7.78
C SER A 487 -27.56 4.97 7.25
N GLN A 488 -27.84 6.12 7.85
CA GLN A 488 -28.86 7.05 7.41
C GLN A 488 -28.20 8.19 6.64
N VAL A 489 -28.75 8.54 5.48
CA VAL A 489 -28.36 9.75 4.72
C VAL A 489 -29.49 10.75 4.83
N ASP A 490 -29.18 11.92 5.36
CA ASP A 490 -30.16 12.99 5.58
C ASP A 490 -30.22 13.95 4.40
N GLN A 491 -29.07 14.36 3.91
CA GLN A 491 -28.95 15.39 2.89
C GLN A 491 -27.64 15.26 2.12
N ILE A 492 -27.65 15.64 0.85
CA ILE A 492 -26.45 15.76 0.03
C ILE A 492 -26.46 17.13 -0.62
N SER A 493 -25.34 17.82 -0.51
CA SER A 493 -25.11 19.13 -1.11
C SER A 493 -23.93 19.08 -2.07
N LEU A 494 -24.02 19.85 -3.14
CA LEU A 494 -22.96 20.03 -4.11
C LEU A 494 -22.60 21.51 -4.19
N LEU A 495 -21.30 21.80 -4.09
CA LEU A 495 -20.76 23.15 -4.19
C LEU A 495 -19.69 23.17 -5.30
N PRO A 496 -19.93 23.82 -6.45
CA PRO A 496 -18.88 24.06 -7.44
C PRO A 496 -17.85 25.03 -6.87
N ILE A 497 -16.57 24.81 -7.17
CA ILE A 497 -15.45 25.65 -6.73
C ILE A 497 -14.49 25.97 -7.88
N ASP A 498 -13.88 27.15 -7.84
CA ASP A 498 -12.76 27.49 -8.69
C ASP A 498 -11.45 26.95 -8.09
N TYR A 499 -11.22 25.65 -8.31
CA TYR A 499 -10.13 24.90 -7.69
C TYR A 499 -8.75 25.55 -7.88
N TYR A 500 -8.42 25.99 -9.10
CA TYR A 500 -7.11 26.54 -9.38
C TYR A 500 -6.94 27.94 -8.77
N SER A 501 -7.96 28.79 -8.83
CA SER A 501 -7.89 30.10 -8.18
C SER A 501 -7.73 29.99 -6.66
N LEU A 502 -8.49 29.10 -6.02
CA LEU A 502 -8.37 28.87 -4.56
C LEU A 502 -6.98 28.37 -4.15
N SER A 503 -6.36 27.54 -4.98
CA SER A 503 -5.01 27.02 -4.73
C SER A 503 -3.90 28.07 -4.78
N GLN A 504 -4.17 29.23 -5.38
CA GLN A 504 -3.22 30.34 -5.51
C GLN A 504 -3.44 31.46 -4.48
N ILE A 505 -4.51 31.41 -3.69
CA ILE A 505 -4.78 32.42 -2.65
C ILE A 505 -3.71 32.33 -1.57
N SER A 506 -2.95 33.42 -1.42
CA SER A 506 -1.98 33.60 -0.33
C SER A 506 -2.50 34.63 0.67
N THR A 507 -2.40 34.32 1.95
CA THR A 507 -2.76 35.23 3.05
C THR A 507 -1.60 36.11 3.50
N THR A 508 -0.39 35.83 3.02
CA THR A 508 0.80 36.67 3.22
C THR A 508 1.46 36.97 1.87
N PRO A 509 2.21 38.07 1.73
CA PRO A 509 2.91 38.38 0.49
C PRO A 509 3.83 37.22 0.06
N PHE A 510 3.79 36.86 -1.22
CA PHE A 510 4.68 35.88 -1.80
C PHE A 510 5.32 36.47 -3.06
N SER A 511 6.65 36.46 -3.09
CA SER A 511 7.42 36.89 -4.26
C SER A 511 8.42 35.79 -4.60
N PRO A 512 8.15 35.00 -5.65
CA PRO A 512 9.04 33.93 -6.09
C PRO A 512 10.47 34.42 -6.31
N ARG A 513 11.44 33.71 -5.75
CA ARG A 513 12.87 33.88 -5.99
C ARG A 513 13.38 32.68 -6.78
N GLU A 514 14.34 32.91 -7.65
CA GLU A 514 15.03 31.79 -8.31
C GLU A 514 15.85 31.00 -7.28
N SER A 515 15.94 29.69 -7.50
CA SER A 515 16.66 28.76 -6.63
C SER A 515 17.86 28.16 -7.39
N PRO A 516 18.95 28.92 -7.58
CA PRO A 516 20.07 28.49 -8.39
C PRO A 516 20.72 27.23 -7.80
N SER A 517 21.09 26.31 -8.69
CA SER A 517 21.78 25.07 -8.33
C SER A 517 23.29 25.25 -8.43
N SER A 518 24.03 24.61 -7.52
CA SER A 518 25.49 24.54 -7.57
C SER A 518 25.95 23.10 -7.77
N PRO A 519 27.04 22.85 -8.53
CA PRO A 519 27.60 21.52 -8.69
C PRO A 519 27.97 20.91 -7.33
N ILE A 520 27.62 19.65 -7.13
CA ILE A 520 27.94 18.89 -5.92
C ILE A 520 28.43 17.50 -6.28
N THR A 521 29.43 16.99 -5.58
CA THR A 521 29.93 15.63 -5.76
C THR A 521 29.48 14.75 -4.60
N TYR A 522 28.91 13.60 -4.92
CA TYR A 522 28.51 12.61 -3.92
C TYR A 522 28.88 11.18 -4.35
N LYS A 523 28.99 10.29 -3.37
CA LYS A 523 29.27 8.86 -3.56
C LYS A 523 28.40 8.03 -2.61
N PRO A 524 27.52 7.15 -3.11
CA PRO A 524 26.86 6.14 -2.31
C PRO A 524 27.91 5.20 -1.69
N LEU A 525 27.82 4.96 -0.39
CA LEU A 525 28.72 4.05 0.35
C LEU A 525 28.06 2.70 0.61
N PHE A 526 26.74 2.66 0.84
CA PHE A 526 25.96 1.44 1.06
C PHE A 526 24.90 1.22 -0.03
N PRO A 527 24.41 -0.03 -0.21
CA PRO A 527 23.31 -0.35 -1.10
C PRO A 527 22.07 0.51 -0.84
N ASN A 528 21.23 0.65 -1.87
CA ASN A 528 19.99 1.44 -1.86
C ASN A 528 20.18 2.91 -1.47
N ASN A 529 21.39 3.44 -1.61
CA ASN A 529 21.76 4.80 -1.22
C ASN A 529 21.46 5.10 0.27
N SER A 530 21.46 4.07 1.12
CA SER A 530 21.16 4.20 2.55
C SER A 530 22.23 4.97 3.32
N LEU A 531 23.46 5.03 2.81
CA LEU A 531 24.54 5.89 3.28
C LEU A 531 25.21 6.56 2.09
N ILE A 532 25.27 7.89 2.09
CA ILE A 532 25.83 8.71 1.02
C ILE A 532 26.89 9.65 1.60
N LYS A 533 28.05 9.71 0.96
CA LYS A 533 29.09 10.70 1.25
C LYS A 533 28.97 11.86 0.27
N VAL A 534 28.93 13.08 0.77
CA VAL A 534 28.79 14.31 -0.01
C VAL A 534 29.97 15.23 0.29
N SER A 535 30.59 15.77 -0.75
CA SER A 535 31.71 16.72 -0.63
C SER A 535 31.25 18.12 -1.03
N LEU A 536 31.32 19.06 -0.09
CA LEU A 536 30.92 20.45 -0.29
C LEU A 536 32.14 21.29 -0.72
N SER A 537 31.98 22.13 -1.74
CA SER A 537 33.02 23.07 -2.17
C SER A 537 32.80 24.45 -1.54
N SER A 538 31.75 25.14 -1.95
CA SER A 538 31.35 26.46 -1.45
C SER A 538 29.87 26.47 -1.07
N THR A 539 29.53 26.98 0.11
CA THR A 539 28.17 27.06 0.63
C THR A 539 27.83 28.51 1.00
N PRO A 540 27.47 29.35 -0.01
CA PRO A 540 27.02 30.73 0.22
C PRO A 540 25.77 30.80 1.11
N SER A 541 25.33 32.00 1.47
CA SER A 541 24.10 32.21 2.24
C SER A 541 22.91 31.49 1.61
N ASP A 542 22.00 31.01 2.45
CA ASP A 542 20.81 30.24 2.05
C ASP A 542 21.13 28.96 1.25
N SER A 543 22.31 28.35 1.45
CA SER A 543 22.66 27.07 0.80
C SER A 543 22.04 25.87 1.53
N TYR A 544 21.44 25.00 0.74
CA TYR A 544 20.78 23.79 1.20
C TYR A 544 21.26 22.55 0.45
N LEU A 545 21.45 21.46 1.18
CA LEU A 545 21.71 20.12 0.66
C LEU A 545 20.39 19.38 0.53
N ILE A 546 19.99 19.04 -0.69
CA ILE A 546 18.77 18.31 -1.00
C ILE A 546 19.12 16.84 -1.27
N LEU A 547 18.39 15.93 -0.63
CA LEU A 547 18.36 14.52 -0.98
C LEU A 547 16.99 14.21 -1.60
N ASN A 548 16.97 13.92 -2.90
CA ASN A 548 15.79 13.58 -3.70
C ASN A 548 15.31 12.14 -3.44
N GLN A 549 14.96 11.91 -2.18
CA GLN A 549 14.27 10.74 -1.66
C GLN A 549 13.10 11.23 -0.81
N SER A 550 12.06 10.41 -0.70
CA SER A 550 10.88 10.72 0.10
C SER A 550 11.26 11.16 1.51
N PHE A 551 10.69 12.28 1.96
CA PHE A 551 11.02 12.91 3.24
C PHE A 551 10.79 11.94 4.39
N SER A 552 11.77 11.81 5.30
CA SER A 552 11.60 11.05 6.53
C SER A 552 12.50 11.60 7.62
N LYS A 553 11.96 11.77 8.82
CA LYS A 553 12.73 12.18 10.02
C LYS A 553 13.87 11.20 10.36
N ASN A 554 13.87 10.01 9.76
CA ASN A 554 14.89 8.99 9.95
C ASN A 554 16.11 9.15 9.03
N TRP A 555 16.11 10.13 8.12
CA TRP A 555 17.32 10.55 7.45
C TRP A 555 18.14 11.47 8.35
N LEU A 556 19.41 11.12 8.55
CA LEU A 556 20.35 11.87 9.37
C LEU A 556 21.47 12.41 8.48
N ALA A 557 21.78 13.70 8.59
CA ALA A 557 22.96 14.29 7.98
C ALA A 557 23.97 14.67 9.06
N PHE A 558 25.25 14.32 8.88
CA PHE A 558 26.30 14.60 9.86
C PHE A 558 27.68 14.76 9.22
N SER A 559 28.58 15.43 9.92
CA SER A 559 29.99 15.53 9.58
C SER A 559 30.88 14.98 10.70
N PHE A 560 32.14 14.74 10.40
CA PHE A 560 33.15 14.39 11.40
C PHE A 560 34.06 15.60 11.64
N SER A 561 34.26 15.97 12.90
CA SER A 561 35.29 16.92 13.31
C SER A 561 35.96 16.40 14.58
N ASN A 562 37.29 16.30 14.58
CA ASN A 562 38.08 15.77 15.70
C ASN A 562 37.57 14.43 16.28
N ASN A 563 37.29 13.45 15.40
CA ASN A 563 36.70 12.14 15.75
C ASN A 563 35.34 12.18 16.46
N LYS A 564 34.66 13.33 16.48
CA LYS A 564 33.29 13.47 16.96
C LYS A 564 32.33 13.65 15.80
N ILE A 565 31.12 13.11 15.97
CA ILE A 565 30.03 13.24 14.99
C ILE A 565 29.24 14.51 15.31
N PHE A 566 29.03 15.34 14.29
CA PHE A 566 28.23 16.57 14.38
C PHE A 566 27.02 16.44 13.45
N PHE A 567 25.82 16.33 14.04
CA PHE A 567 24.58 16.23 13.29
C PHE A 567 24.06 17.61 12.85
N LEU A 568 23.62 17.71 11.60
CA LEU A 568 22.94 18.89 11.07
C LEU A 568 21.50 18.90 11.62
N LYS A 569 21.19 19.88 12.48
CA LYS A 569 19.90 19.94 13.19
C LYS A 569 18.73 20.45 12.36
N LYS A 570 19.00 21.25 11.33
CA LYS A 570 17.98 21.92 10.51
C LYS A 570 17.59 21.04 9.32
N HIS A 571 16.68 20.09 9.54
CA HIS A 571 16.11 19.20 8.53
C HIS A 571 14.70 19.68 8.16
N PHE A 572 14.49 20.03 6.89
CA PHE A 572 13.22 20.57 6.38
C PHE A 572 12.65 19.73 5.24
N LEU A 573 11.44 20.08 4.82
CA LEU A 573 10.76 19.49 3.69
C LEU A 573 10.96 20.37 2.44
N PHE A 574 11.53 19.81 1.38
CA PHE A 574 11.74 20.50 0.10
C PHE A 574 10.70 20.08 -0.93
N ASN A 575 10.07 21.06 -1.60
CA ASN A 575 9.00 20.85 -2.58
C ASN A 575 7.94 19.85 -2.10
N ASN A 576 7.63 19.85 -0.81
CA ASN A 576 6.73 18.90 -0.16
C ASN A 576 7.02 17.39 -0.40
N TRP A 577 8.26 17.03 -0.71
CA TRP A 577 8.58 15.62 -0.95
C TRP A 577 9.98 15.23 -0.50
N ALA A 578 11.01 16.04 -0.77
CA ALA A 578 12.39 15.64 -0.54
C ALA A 578 12.92 16.05 0.83
N ASN A 579 14.03 15.43 1.23
CA ASN A 579 14.77 15.79 2.44
C ASN A 579 15.72 16.94 2.14
N VAL A 580 15.86 17.89 3.07
CA VAL A 580 16.80 19.00 2.90
C VAL A 580 17.46 19.44 4.20
N TRP A 581 18.73 19.82 4.15
CA TRP A 581 19.47 20.37 5.29
C TRP A 581 20.12 21.71 4.94
N ASN A 582 20.09 22.65 5.88
CA ASN A 582 20.88 23.88 5.74
C ASN A 582 22.37 23.54 5.91
N ILE A 583 23.19 23.98 4.94
CA ILE A 583 24.64 23.74 4.88
C ILE A 583 25.44 25.04 4.78
N GLU A 584 24.80 26.16 5.10
CA GLU A 584 25.42 27.49 5.09
C GLU A 584 26.67 27.51 5.99
N GLY A 585 27.78 28.02 5.46
CA GLY A 585 29.04 28.14 6.20
C GLY A 585 29.85 26.83 6.35
N LEU A 586 29.34 25.69 5.86
CA LEU A 586 30.06 24.40 5.86
C LEU A 586 31.01 24.23 4.66
N ASN A 587 31.75 25.29 4.30
CA ASN A 587 32.69 25.29 3.18
C ASN A 587 33.74 24.18 3.31
N HIS A 588 34.06 23.50 2.21
CA HIS A 588 35.07 22.43 2.14
C HIS A 588 34.85 21.24 3.11
N GLN A 589 33.65 21.06 3.64
CA GLN A 589 33.34 19.94 4.54
C GLN A 589 32.81 18.72 3.78
N THR A 590 32.96 17.55 4.41
CA THR A 590 32.31 16.30 3.98
C THR A 590 31.11 16.02 4.87
N ILE A 591 29.95 15.84 4.25
CA ILE A 591 28.70 15.45 4.92
C ILE A 591 28.38 14.00 4.58
N TYR A 592 27.89 13.26 5.57
CA TYR A 592 27.35 11.92 5.43
C TYR A 592 25.84 11.98 5.64
N VAL A 593 25.08 11.38 4.74
CA VAL A 593 23.63 11.28 4.83
C VAL A 593 23.26 9.80 4.98
N LEU A 594 22.60 9.44 6.09
CA LEU A 594 22.31 8.08 6.50
C LEU A 594 20.82 7.89 6.78
N PHE A 595 20.22 6.85 6.22
CA PHE A 595 18.93 6.34 6.64
C PHE A 595 19.13 5.31 7.75
N TRP A 596 19.07 5.77 9.01
CA TRP A 596 19.44 4.93 10.16
C TRP A 596 18.60 3.63 10.31
N PRO A 597 17.31 3.55 9.89
CA PRO A 597 16.54 2.31 10.01
C PRO A 597 17.15 1.15 9.22
N GLN A 598 17.91 1.44 8.15
CA GLN A 598 18.63 0.41 7.38
C GLN A 598 19.60 -0.39 8.26
N LEU A 599 20.13 0.19 9.35
CA LEU A 599 21.02 -0.50 10.28
C LEU A 599 20.31 -1.63 11.03
N LEU A 600 18.99 -1.54 11.24
CA LEU A 600 18.21 -2.59 11.91
C LEU A 600 18.16 -3.87 11.08
N GLU A 601 18.10 -3.75 9.76
CA GLU A 601 18.17 -4.89 8.84
C GLU A 601 19.51 -5.63 8.99
N PHE A 602 20.63 -4.89 8.99
CA PHE A 602 21.95 -5.47 9.17
C PHE A 602 22.15 -6.11 10.54
N ILE A 603 21.59 -5.51 11.61
CA ILE A 603 21.54 -6.12 12.94
C ILE A 603 20.74 -7.43 12.89
N GLY A 604 19.60 -7.45 12.20
CA GLY A 604 18.79 -8.65 12.00
C GLY A 604 19.58 -9.77 11.32
N PHE A 605 20.29 -9.47 10.22
CA PHE A 605 21.15 -10.45 9.55
C PHE A 605 22.30 -10.94 10.44
N PHE A 606 22.91 -10.04 11.21
CA PHE A 606 23.94 -10.43 12.16
C PHE A 606 23.38 -11.38 13.23
N LEU A 607 22.23 -11.06 13.84
CA LEU A 607 21.60 -11.91 14.85
C LEU A 607 21.19 -13.26 14.27
N LEU A 608 20.68 -13.30 13.04
CA LEU A 608 20.36 -14.54 12.34
C LEU A 608 21.60 -15.41 12.12
N ALA A 609 22.66 -14.85 11.54
CA ALA A 609 23.91 -15.56 11.31
C ALA A 609 24.53 -16.04 12.64
N PHE A 610 24.54 -15.18 13.66
CA PHE A 610 24.99 -15.51 14.99
C PHE A 610 24.20 -16.67 15.60
N SER A 611 22.87 -16.66 15.48
CA SER A 611 22.01 -17.74 15.99
C SER A 611 22.31 -19.09 15.33
N LEU A 612 22.55 -19.10 14.01
CA LEU A 612 22.92 -20.31 13.27
C LEU A 612 24.29 -20.83 13.71
N ILE A 613 25.28 -19.94 13.80
CA ILE A 613 26.63 -20.28 14.27
C ILE A 613 26.57 -20.80 15.71
N PHE A 614 25.79 -20.16 16.58
CA PHE A 614 25.61 -20.57 17.97
C PHE A 614 24.99 -21.97 18.05
N ILE A 615 23.99 -22.29 17.23
CA ILE A 615 23.40 -23.64 17.17
C ILE A 615 24.44 -24.67 16.71
N ILE A 616 25.26 -24.35 15.72
CA ILE A 616 26.28 -25.26 15.17
C ILE A 616 27.40 -25.52 16.19
N ILE A 617 27.84 -24.49 16.91
CA ILE A 617 28.96 -24.57 17.86
C ILE A 617 28.50 -25.08 19.23
N SER A 618 27.23 -24.90 19.60
CA SER A 618 26.70 -25.39 20.86
C SER A 618 26.75 -26.92 20.90
N PRO A 619 27.53 -27.52 21.83
CA PRO A 619 27.64 -28.97 21.87
C PRO A 619 26.26 -29.58 22.14
N PRO A 620 25.88 -30.65 21.41
CA PRO A 620 24.60 -31.28 21.62
C PRO A 620 24.61 -31.86 23.04
N HIS A 621 23.70 -31.40 23.90
CA HIS A 621 23.52 -31.92 25.25
C HIS A 621 22.88 -33.33 25.22
N VAL A 622 23.51 -34.27 24.54
CA VAL A 622 23.05 -35.67 24.38
C VAL A 622 23.27 -36.46 25.67
N ASN A 623 24.28 -36.10 26.48
CA ASN A 623 24.62 -36.84 27.70
C ASN A 623 23.68 -36.61 28.90
N ARG A 624 22.68 -35.72 28.80
CA ARG A 624 21.59 -35.60 29.80
C ARG A 624 20.32 -36.35 29.42
N PHE A 625 20.19 -36.86 28.20
CA PHE A 625 18.96 -37.51 27.73
C PHE A 625 18.87 -39.01 28.05
N LYS A 626 19.99 -39.74 28.13
CA LYS A 626 19.97 -41.18 28.44
C LYS A 626 19.76 -41.53 29.92
N ASN A 627 20.12 -40.65 30.85
CA ASN A 627 20.20 -41.02 32.28
C ASN A 627 19.13 -40.37 33.19
N ARG A 628 18.14 -39.65 32.65
CA ARG A 628 17.12 -38.95 33.48
C ARG A 628 15.66 -39.26 33.19
N TYR A 629 15.38 -40.11 32.20
CA TYR A 629 14.01 -40.44 31.84
C TYR A 629 13.91 -41.94 31.52
N PRO A 630 13.70 -42.82 32.53
CA PRO A 630 12.75 -43.89 32.26
C PRO A 630 11.44 -43.21 31.85
N LEU A 631 10.75 -43.77 30.85
CA LEU A 631 9.46 -43.28 30.39
C LEU A 631 8.55 -42.89 31.58
N LEU A 632 7.81 -41.79 31.40
CA LEU A 632 6.74 -41.26 32.27
C LEU A 632 6.40 -42.10 33.50
#